data_AF-A0A1Y1VC43-F1
#
_entry.id   AF-A0A1Y1VC43-F1
#
_cell.length_a   1.000
_cell.length_b   1.000
_cell.length_c   1.000
_cell.angle_alpha   90.00
_cell.angle_beta   90.00
_cell.angle_gamma   90.00
#
_symmetry.space_group_name_H-M   'P 1'
#
loop_
_entity.id
_entity.type
_entity.pdbx_description
1 polymer ?
#
loop_
_entity_poly.entity_id
_entity_poly.type
_entity_poly.pdbx_seq_one_letter_code
_entity_poly.pdbx_strand_id
1 'polypeptide(L)'
;MNADIHLYNMQYIELLTNFMCRDNTITPMSCFGMKNGNYSFISRLSFEDPFRIIQDVFYGVRDDLISISSKLITGIYNDEEDEKNENSVNTKNIENTENI
;
A
#
# COMPACT_ATOMS: atom_id res chain seq x y z
N MET A 1 33.47 -3.64 -26.74
CA MET A 1 32.52 -3.81 -25.62
C MET A 1 32.16 -2.40 -25.18
N ASN A 2 31.06 -1.85 -25.72
CA ASN A 2 30.55 -0.56 -25.24
C ASN A 2 29.91 -0.84 -23.89
N ALA A 3 30.67 -0.60 -22.82
CA ALA A 3 30.04 -0.45 -21.52
C ALA A 3 29.26 0.85 -21.59
N ASP A 4 27.94 0.76 -21.59
CA ASP A 4 27.08 1.89 -21.30
C ASP A 4 27.46 2.39 -19.91
N ILE A 5 28.35 3.39 -19.86
CA ILE A 5 28.69 4.09 -18.62
C ILE A 5 27.51 5.02 -18.33
N HIS A 6 26.39 4.43 -17.97
CA HIS A 6 25.39 5.12 -17.18
C HIS A 6 26.04 5.33 -15.82
N LEU A 7 26.23 6.60 -15.46
CA LEU A 7 26.68 7.00 -14.12
C LEU A 7 25.54 6.66 -13.15
N TYR A 8 25.43 5.37 -12.80
CA TYR A 8 24.43 4.92 -11.85
C TYR A 8 24.76 5.51 -10.49
N ASN A 9 23.77 6.16 -9.87
CA ASN A 9 23.91 6.59 -8.49
C ASN A 9 24.03 5.32 -7.63
N MET A 10 25.23 5.13 -7.05
CA MET A 10 25.58 3.96 -6.25
C MET A 10 24.64 3.76 -5.07
N GLN A 11 24.01 4.82 -4.56
CA GLN A 11 23.05 4.73 -3.46
C GLN A 11 21.82 3.88 -3.83
N TYR A 12 21.35 3.93 -5.08
CA TYR A 12 20.20 3.12 -5.50
C TYR A 12 20.58 1.65 -5.69
N ILE A 13 21.77 1.38 -6.21
CA ILE A 13 22.29 0.02 -6.34
C ILE A 13 22.50 -0.58 -4.96
N GLU A 14 23.08 0.19 -4.03
CA GLU A 14 23.27 -0.23 -2.65
C GLU A 14 21.94 -0.48 -1.94
N LEU A 15 20.98 0.43 -2.06
CA LEU A 15 19.64 0.24 -1.50
C LEU A 15 18.96 -1.01 -2.05
N LEU A 16 19.00 -1.21 -3.37
CA LEU A 16 18.44 -2.40 -4.01
C LEU A 16 19.13 -3.68 -3.54
N THR A 17 20.46 -3.66 -3.46
CA THR A 17 21.27 -4.80 -3.00
C THR A 17 20.96 -5.14 -1.55
N ASN A 18 20.92 -4.14 -0.67
CA ASN A 18 20.57 -4.32 0.73
C ASN A 18 19.14 -4.85 0.92
N PHE A 19 18.21 -4.42 0.07
CA PHE A 19 16.84 -4.92 0.08
C PHE A 19 16.77 -6.38 -0.37
N MET A 20 17.43 -6.74 -1.49
CA MET A 20 17.42 -8.11 -2.01
C MET A 20 18.17 -9.10 -1.12
N CYS A 21 19.23 -8.65 -0.44
CA CYS A 21 20.09 -9.48 0.40
C CYS A 21 19.77 -9.37 1.90
N ARG A 22 18.56 -8.92 2.25
CA ARG A 22 18.16 -8.75 3.65
C ARG A 22 18.14 -10.10 4.39
N ASP A 23 18.40 -10.05 5.69
CA ASP A 23 18.27 -11.19 6.61
C ASP A 23 19.14 -12.42 6.22
N ASN A 24 20.31 -12.17 5.62
CA ASN A 24 21.24 -13.21 5.10
C ASN A 24 20.60 -14.15 4.06
N THR A 25 19.57 -13.68 3.36
CA THR A 25 18.89 -14.44 2.30
C THR A 25 18.85 -13.61 1.02
N ILE A 26 18.79 -14.29 -0.13
CA ILE A 26 18.59 -13.63 -1.42
C ILE A 26 17.10 -13.72 -1.76
N THR A 27 16.41 -12.58 -1.66
CA THR A 27 15.00 -12.44 -2.03
C THR A 27 14.90 -11.97 -3.49
N PRO A 28 14.29 -12.77 -4.39
CA PRO A 28 14.12 -12.35 -5.77
C PRO A 28 13.09 -11.22 -5.87
N MET A 29 13.32 -10.26 -6.76
CA MET A 29 12.35 -9.20 -7.08
C MET A 29 11.29 -9.72 -8.05
N SER A 30 10.42 -10.60 -7.57
CA SER A 30 9.35 -11.25 -8.34
C SER A 30 8.19 -11.69 -7.45
N CYS A 31 7.13 -12.25 -8.04
CA CYS A 31 6.00 -12.82 -7.29
C CYS A 31 6.43 -13.88 -6.27
N PHE A 32 7.51 -14.62 -6.55
CA PHE A 32 8.07 -15.60 -5.61
C PHE A 32 8.67 -14.93 -4.37
N GLY A 33 9.37 -13.81 -4.55
CA GLY A 33 9.90 -13.03 -3.42
C GLY A 33 8.81 -12.32 -2.65
N MET A 34 7.79 -11.79 -3.34
CA MET A 34 6.61 -11.21 -2.68
C MET A 34 5.83 -12.24 -1.86
N LYS A 35 5.66 -13.46 -2.38
CA LYS A 35 4.96 -14.54 -1.65
C LYS A 35 5.69 -14.94 -0.37
N ASN A 36 7.02 -15.09 -0.45
CA ASN A 36 7.85 -15.62 0.64
C ASN A 36 8.39 -14.53 1.58
N GLY A 37 8.30 -13.26 1.18
CA GLY A 37 8.76 -12.13 1.98
C GLY A 37 7.77 -11.71 3.05
N ASN A 38 8.28 -10.92 4.01
CA ASN A 38 7.46 -10.32 5.06
C ASN A 38 6.75 -9.06 4.54
N TYR A 39 5.72 -9.27 3.73
CA TYR A 39 4.86 -8.21 3.20
C TYR A 39 3.43 -8.39 3.73
N SER A 40 2.73 -7.27 3.86
CA SER A 40 1.32 -7.30 4.25
C SER A 40 0.49 -8.07 3.24
N PHE A 41 -0.68 -8.56 3.67
CA PHE A 41 -1.55 -9.35 2.82
C PHE A 41 -1.99 -8.57 1.58
N ILE A 42 -2.43 -7.33 1.77
CA ILE A 42 -2.89 -6.48 0.68
C ILE A 42 -1.71 -6.10 -0.25
N SER A 43 -0.49 -5.90 0.28
CA SER A 43 0.69 -5.72 -0.57
C SER A 43 0.98 -6.94 -1.45
N ARG A 44 0.89 -8.15 -0.90
CA ARG A 44 1.08 -9.39 -1.67
C ARG A 44 -0.02 -9.55 -2.72
N LEU A 45 -1.26 -9.27 -2.35
CA LEU A 45 -2.42 -9.29 -3.25
C LEU A 45 -2.23 -8.35 -4.46
N SER A 46 -1.54 -7.23 -4.28
CA SER A 46 -1.35 -6.22 -5.33
C SER A 46 -0.30 -6.54 -6.39
N PHE A 47 0.39 -7.69 -6.30
CA PHE A 47 1.51 -8.01 -7.19
C PHE A 47 1.37 -9.36 -7.91
N GLU A 48 1.21 -9.29 -9.24
CA GLU A 48 1.23 -10.39 -10.22
C GLU A 48 0.14 -11.47 -10.12
N ASP A 49 -0.08 -12.10 -8.95
CA ASP A 49 -0.95 -13.28 -8.82
C ASP A 49 -1.82 -13.25 -7.53
N PRO A 50 -2.93 -12.47 -7.53
CA PRO A 50 -3.80 -12.35 -6.36
C PRO A 50 -4.54 -13.65 -6.02
N PHE A 51 -4.87 -14.49 -7.01
CA PHE A 51 -5.62 -15.72 -6.77
C PHE A 51 -4.82 -16.72 -5.95
N ARG A 52 -3.52 -16.86 -6.25
CA ARG A 52 -2.63 -17.72 -5.47
C ARG A 52 -2.47 -17.24 -4.03
N ILE A 53 -2.46 -15.92 -3.80
CA ILE A 53 -2.39 -15.35 -2.45
C ILE A 53 -3.68 -15.63 -1.67
N ILE A 54 -4.85 -15.52 -2.32
CA ILE A 54 -6.15 -15.81 -1.70
C ILE A 54 -6.31 -17.31 -1.39
N GLN A 55 -5.82 -18.20 -2.25
CA GLN A 55 -5.93 -19.66 -2.03
C GLN A 55 -5.18 -20.14 -0.77
N ASP A 56 -4.11 -19.45 -0.39
CA ASP A 56 -3.34 -19.78 0.82
C ASP A 56 -4.08 -19.32 2.12
N VAL A 57 -5.22 -18.64 2.00
CA VAL A 57 -6.02 -18.13 3.12
C VAL A 57 -7.08 -19.13 3.55
N PHE A 58 -6.77 -19.92 4.58
CA PHE A 58 -7.73 -20.86 5.18
C PHE A 58 -8.60 -20.23 6.30
N TYR A 59 -8.12 -19.14 6.93
CA TYR A 59 -8.78 -18.40 8.01
C TYR A 59 -8.70 -16.90 7.74
N GLY A 60 -9.51 -16.09 8.42
CA GLY A 60 -9.46 -14.63 8.26
C GLY A 60 -8.05 -14.06 8.43
N VAL A 61 -7.63 -13.19 7.51
CA VAL A 61 -6.34 -12.50 7.53
C VAL A 61 -6.50 -11.12 8.16
N ARG A 62 -5.56 -10.73 9.02
CA ARG A 62 -5.42 -9.35 9.48
C ARG A 62 -4.30 -8.68 8.71
N ASP A 63 -4.53 -7.43 8.32
CA ASP A 63 -3.55 -6.56 7.68
C ASP A 63 -3.51 -5.26 8.49
N ASP A 64 -2.31 -4.84 8.92
CA ASP A 64 -2.14 -3.64 9.75
C ASP A 64 -2.23 -2.33 8.95
N LEU A 65 -2.44 -2.42 7.64
CA LEU A 65 -2.64 -1.28 6.74
C LEU A 65 -1.47 -0.27 6.74
N ILE A 66 -0.26 -0.72 7.10
CA ILE A 66 0.94 0.12 7.17
C ILE A 66 1.47 0.46 5.76
N SER A 67 1.36 -0.48 4.83
CA SER A 67 1.93 -0.34 3.49
C SER A 67 1.23 0.73 2.64
N ILE A 68 1.94 1.32 1.69
CA ILE A 68 1.35 2.27 0.73
C ILE A 68 0.23 1.57 -0.07
N SER A 69 0.48 0.36 -0.57
CA SER A 69 -0.54 -0.41 -1.32
C SER A 69 -1.80 -0.63 -0.50
N SER A 70 -1.67 -1.04 0.77
CA SER A 70 -2.83 -1.27 1.64
C SER A 70 -3.62 0.00 1.88
N LYS A 71 -2.96 1.12 2.14
CA LYS A 71 -3.66 2.40 2.36
C LYS A 71 -4.35 2.92 1.10
N LEU A 72 -3.71 2.79 -0.06
CA LEU A 72 -4.31 3.21 -1.34
C LEU A 72 -5.53 2.35 -1.71
N ILE A 73 -5.41 1.02 -1.57
CA ILE A 73 -6.50 0.09 -1.90
C ILE A 73 -7.67 0.25 -0.93
N THR A 74 -7.41 0.51 0.35
CA THR A 74 -8.46 0.70 1.36
C THR A 74 -9.03 2.11 1.42
N GLY A 75 -8.37 3.09 0.77
CA GLY A 75 -8.83 4.48 0.73
C GLY A 75 -8.48 5.33 1.95
N ILE A 76 -7.70 4.83 2.92
CA ILE A 76 -7.35 5.55 4.17
C ILE A 76 -6.61 6.87 3.91
N TYR A 77 -5.98 7.05 2.74
CA TYR A 77 -5.37 8.33 2.38
C TYR A 77 -6.38 9.45 2.07
N ASN A 78 -7.65 9.14 1.83
CA ASN A 78 -8.67 10.13 1.47
C ASN A 78 -9.33 10.78 2.69
N ASP A 79 -9.16 10.23 3.90
CA ASP A 79 -9.86 10.70 5.09
C ASP A 79 -9.38 12.10 5.56
N GLU A 80 -8.16 12.54 5.18
CA GLU A 80 -7.64 13.86 5.58
C GLU A 80 -8.17 15.04 4.74
N GLU A 81 -8.75 14.80 3.55
CA GLU A 81 -9.31 15.88 2.72
C GLU A 81 -10.77 16.19 3.08
N ASP A 82 -11.52 15.22 3.61
CA ASP A 82 -12.93 15.40 3.97
C ASP A 82 -13.12 16.05 5.36
N GLU A 83 -12.20 15.86 6.32
CA GLU A 83 -12.26 16.56 7.62
C GLU A 83 -12.11 18.09 7.53
N LYS A 84 -11.61 18.62 6.40
CA LYS A 84 -11.48 20.07 6.19
C LYS A 84 -12.75 20.71 5.58
N ASN A 85 -13.72 19.93 5.13
CA ASN A 85 -14.93 20.45 4.47
C ASN A 85 -16.19 20.42 5.35
N GLU A 86 -16.20 19.78 6.51
CA GLU A 86 -17.40 19.73 7.37
C GLU A 86 -17.66 21.00 8.19
N ASN A 87 -16.75 21.98 8.20
CA ASN A 87 -16.96 23.25 8.90
C ASN A 87 -17.67 24.35 8.08
N SER A 88 -18.22 24.05 6.90
CA SER A 88 -19.04 25.02 6.13
C SER A 88 -20.55 24.87 6.30
N VAL A 89 -21.04 24.05 7.22
CA VAL A 89 -22.45 24.08 7.62
C VAL A 89 -22.62 25.16 8.68
N ASN A 90 -22.63 26.42 8.26
CA ASN A 90 -23.11 27.50 9.12
C ASN A 90 -24.27 28.24 8.47
N THR A 91 -25.43 27.96 9.06
CA THR A 91 -26.58 28.86 9.24
C THR A 91 -27.24 29.46 8.00
N LYS A 92 -28.38 28.89 7.61
CA LYS A 92 -29.63 29.64 7.40
C LYS A 92 -30.87 28.74 7.37
N ASN A 93 -31.74 29.00 8.34
CA ASN A 93 -33.19 28.82 8.34
C ASN A 93 -33.72 27.41 8.62
N ILE A 94 -33.66 27.03 9.90
CA ILE A 94 -34.78 26.34 10.55
C ILE A 94 -35.84 27.43 10.81
N GLU A 95 -36.84 27.53 9.93
CA GLU A 95 -38.14 28.07 10.34
C GLU A 95 -39.09 26.89 10.51
N ASN A 96 -39.37 26.59 11.78
CA ASN A 96 -40.46 25.74 12.22
C ASN A 96 -41.79 26.33 11.76
N THR A 97 -42.64 25.50 11.18
CA THR A 97 -44.06 25.44 11.57
C THR A 97 -44.56 24.00 11.42
N GLU A 98 -44.59 23.29 12.54
CA GLU A 98 -45.58 22.25 12.78
C GLU A 98 -46.98 22.89 12.71
N ASN A 99 -47.89 22.30 11.94
CA ASN A 99 -49.29 22.11 12.33
C ASN A 99 -50.06 21.35 11.23
N ILE A 100 -50.52 20.14 11.60
CA ILE A 100 -51.79 19.46 11.26
C ILE A 100 -52.23 19.48 9.80
#